data_AF-A0A6J5XW95-F1
#
_entry.id   AF-A0A6J5XW95-F1
#
_cell.length_a   1.000
_cell.length_b   1.000
_cell.length_c   1.000
_cell.angle_alpha   90.00
_cell.angle_beta   90.00
_cell.angle_gamma   90.00
#
_symmetry.space_group_name_H-M   'P 1'
#
loop_
_entity.id
_entity.type
_entity.pdbx_description
1 polymer ?
#
loop_
_entity_poly.entity_id
_entity_poly.type
_entity_poly.pdbx_seq_one_letter_code
_entity_poly.pdbx_strand_id
1 'polypeptide(L)'
;MTHTRSVLKKRKKSFKVRNYDHDPDQATQEKLLSGISQYVGKAIMYDKEMIMEATNDLDELCKIGDSMYKATMYGEVLAIKRTN
;
A
#
# COMPACT_ATOMS: atom_id res chain seq x y z
N MET A 1 -6.96 25.35 -32.54
CA MET A 1 -7.39 24.87 -31.21
C MET A 1 -6.89 23.44 -31.05
N THR A 2 -5.77 23.28 -30.35
CA THR A 2 -5.08 22.01 -30.13
C THR A 2 -5.61 21.34 -28.86
N HIS A 3 -5.98 20.06 -28.95
CA HIS A 3 -6.30 19.22 -27.80
C HIS A 3 -5.44 17.96 -27.87
N THR A 4 -4.36 17.93 -27.11
CA THR A 4 -3.55 16.71 -26.94
C THR A 4 -3.75 16.20 -25.51
N ARG A 5 -4.58 15.18 -25.36
CA ARG A 5 -4.68 14.40 -24.12
C ARG A 5 -3.44 13.52 -24.00
N SER A 6 -2.55 13.83 -23.07
CA SER A 6 -1.41 12.97 -22.73
C SER A 6 -1.88 11.80 -21.85
N VAL A 7 -1.78 10.59 -22.39
CA VAL A 7 -2.06 9.34 -21.66
C VAL A 7 -0.85 9.04 -20.77
N LEU A 8 -1.01 9.09 -19.45
CA LEU A 8 0.01 8.62 -18.50
C LEU A 8 0.27 7.12 -18.75
N LYS A 9 1.44 6.81 -19.31
CA LYS A 9 1.92 5.45 -19.51
C LYS A 9 2.20 4.80 -18.14
N LYS A 10 1.30 3.93 -17.67
CA LYS A 10 1.58 3.06 -16.53
C LYS A 10 2.71 2.09 -16.89
N ARG A 11 3.86 2.21 -16.24
CA ARG A 11 4.98 1.26 -16.35
C ARG A 11 4.55 -0.09 -15.79
N LYS A 12 4.42 -1.12 -16.63
CA LYS A 12 4.44 -2.52 -16.20
C LYS A 12 5.91 -2.96 -16.12
N LYS A 13 6.42 -3.18 -14.91
CA LYS A 13 7.74 -3.80 -14.72
C LYS A 13 7.49 -5.29 -14.46
N SER A 14 7.75 -6.11 -15.48
CA SER A 14 7.66 -7.56 -15.40
C SER A 14 8.79 -8.10 -14.49
N PHE A 15 8.41 -8.66 -13.35
CA PHE A 15 9.35 -9.33 -12.44
C PHE A 15 9.49 -10.79 -12.89
N LYS A 16 10.72 -11.21 -13.21
CA LYS A 16 11.01 -12.57 -13.69
C LYS A 16 11.18 -13.48 -12.47
N VAL A 17 10.18 -14.31 -12.20
CA VAL A 17 10.23 -15.33 -11.15
C VAL A 17 11.14 -16.47 -11.62
N ARG A 18 12.11 -16.87 -10.78
CA ARG A 18 12.94 -18.06 -11.02
C ARG A 18 12.17 -19.28 -10.48
N ASN A 19 11.99 -20.30 -11.33
CA ASN A 19 11.36 -21.56 -10.94
C ASN A 19 12.34 -22.35 -10.06
N TYR A 20 11.89 -22.78 -8.88
CA TYR A 20 12.55 -23.82 -8.09
C TYR A 20 11.73 -25.11 -8.25
N ASP A 21 12.42 -26.23 -8.48
CA ASP A 21 11.82 -27.54 -8.74
C ASP A 21 10.94 -28.01 -7.57
N HIS A 22 9.78 -28.56 -7.92
CA HIS A 22 8.62 -28.79 -7.04
C HIS A 22 8.83 -29.98 -6.10
N ASP A 23 8.92 -29.71 -4.79
CA ASP A 23 8.84 -30.71 -3.72
C ASP A 23 7.36 -30.95 -3.36
N PRO A 24 6.83 -32.19 -3.39
CA PRO A 24 5.42 -32.47 -3.11
C PRO A 24 4.92 -32.03 -1.73
N ASP A 25 5.81 -31.79 -0.75
CA ASP A 25 5.42 -31.26 0.56
C ASP A 25 5.18 -29.73 0.56
N GLN A 26 5.68 -29.01 -0.46
CA GLN A 26 5.44 -27.56 -0.62
C GLN A 26 4.03 -27.24 -1.13
N ALA A 27 3.41 -28.13 -1.91
CA ALA A 27 2.09 -27.90 -2.51
C ALA A 27 0.99 -27.67 -1.45
N THR A 28 1.15 -28.26 -0.25
CA THR A 28 0.21 -28.11 0.86
C THR A 28 0.43 -26.80 1.63
N GLN A 29 1.68 -26.33 1.73
CA GLN A 29 2.00 -25.02 2.31
C GLN A 29 1.60 -23.86 1.37
N GLU A 30 1.76 -24.04 0.06
CA GLU A 30 1.32 -23.05 -0.95
C GLU A 30 -0.19 -22.82 -0.92
N LYS A 31 -1.00 -23.87 -0.67
CA LYS A 31 -2.45 -23.74 -0.52
C LYS A 31 -2.86 -22.97 0.75
N LEU A 32 -2.06 -23.05 1.83
CA LEU A 32 -2.30 -22.24 3.04
C LEU A 32 -1.92 -20.76 2.82
N LEU A 33 -0.95 -20.49 1.95
CA LEU A 33 -0.54 -19.13 1.58
C LEU A 33 -1.42 -18.50 0.48
N SER A 34 -2.24 -19.28 -0.22
CA SER A 34 -3.13 -18.83 -1.29
C SER A 34 -4.16 -17.76 -0.87
N GLY A 35 -4.45 -17.63 0.42
CA GLY A 35 -5.42 -16.66 0.97
C GLY A 35 -4.79 -15.38 1.51
N ILE A 36 -3.46 -15.34 1.62
CA ILE A 36 -2.71 -14.18 2.09
C ILE A 36 -2.07 -13.58 0.86
N SER A 37 -2.50 -12.39 0.43
CA SER A 37 -1.59 -11.57 -0.37
C SER A 37 -0.42 -11.31 0.57
N GLN A 38 0.66 -12.08 0.44
CA GLN A 38 1.87 -11.80 1.17
C GLN A 38 2.18 -10.35 0.86
N TYR A 39 2.09 -9.47 1.86
CA TYR A 39 2.72 -8.18 1.77
C TYR A 39 4.21 -8.52 1.83
N VAL A 40 4.79 -8.91 0.69
CA VAL A 40 6.18 -9.42 0.57
C VAL A 40 7.20 -8.28 0.79
N GLY A 41 6.73 -7.06 1.07
CA GLY A 41 7.56 -5.89 1.28
C GLY A 41 7.92 -5.68 2.74
N LYS A 42 9.13 -5.15 2.99
CA LYS A 42 9.51 -4.59 4.29
C LYS A 42 8.52 -3.48 4.67
N ALA A 43 8.08 -3.47 5.92
CA ALA A 43 7.25 -2.38 6.44
C ALA A 43 7.98 -1.03 6.32
N ILE A 44 7.22 0.00 5.96
CA ILE A 44 7.69 1.39 5.98
C ILE A 44 7.28 1.97 7.33
N MET A 45 8.25 2.46 8.08
CA MET A 45 8.03 3.12 9.37
C MET A 45 8.01 4.63 9.14
N TYR A 46 7.04 5.30 9.75
CA TYR A 46 6.91 6.76 9.74
C TYR A 46 7.02 7.28 11.17
N ASP A 47 7.59 8.47 11.32
CA ASP A 47 7.66 9.14 12.60
C ASP A 47 6.26 9.59 13.04
N LYS A 48 6.00 9.50 14.34
CA LYS A 48 4.72 9.91 14.92
C LYS A 48 4.40 11.36 14.56
N GLU A 49 5.36 12.26 14.70
CA GLU A 49 5.20 13.69 14.41
C GLU A 49 4.74 13.92 12.97
N MET A 50 5.32 13.20 12.01
CA MET A 50 4.92 13.27 10.61
C MET A 50 3.48 12.79 10.38
N ILE A 51 3.06 11.73 11.07
CA ILE A 51 1.68 11.23 11.02
C ILE A 51 0.71 12.27 11.61
N MET A 52 1.07 12.87 12.75
CA MET A 52 0.22 13.90 13.38
C MET A 52 0.11 15.12 12.48
N GLU A 53 1.23 15.64 11.96
CA GLU A 53 1.22 16.80 11.05
C GLU A 53 0.39 16.52 9.79
N ALA A 54 0.58 15.37 9.15
CA ALA A 54 -0.11 15.02 7.90
C ALA A 54 -1.62 14.80 8.08
N THR A 55 -2.08 14.52 9.30
CA THR A 55 -3.50 14.36 9.66
C THR A 55 -4.08 15.59 10.38
N ASN A 56 -3.32 16.69 10.46
CA ASN A 56 -3.67 17.87 11.25
C ASN A 56 -4.03 17.52 12.71
N ASP A 57 -3.19 16.71 13.35
CA ASP A 57 -3.38 16.20 14.71
C ASP A 57 -4.66 15.35 14.89
N LEU A 58 -4.96 14.49 13.89
CA LEU A 58 -6.16 13.65 13.83
C LEU A 58 -7.47 14.45 13.85
N ASP A 59 -7.51 15.59 13.15
CA ASP A 59 -8.67 16.46 13.04
C ASP A 59 -9.88 15.74 12.43
N GLU A 60 -11.09 16.08 12.89
CA GLU A 60 -12.34 15.53 12.36
C GLU A 60 -12.59 15.92 10.90
N LEU A 61 -12.05 17.04 10.42
CA LEU A 61 -12.06 17.43 9.00
C LEU A 61 -11.24 16.48 8.11
N CYS A 62 -10.26 15.80 8.70
CA CYS A 62 -9.47 14.77 8.01
C CYS A 62 -10.12 13.38 8.10
N LYS A 63 -11.17 13.20 8.90
CA LYS A 63 -11.78 11.89 9.14
C LYS A 63 -12.56 11.39 7.93
N ILE A 64 -12.33 10.13 7.60
CA ILE A 64 -12.97 9.43 6.47
C ILE A 64 -13.70 8.16 6.91
N GLY A 65 -13.64 7.81 8.20
CA GLY A 65 -14.35 6.71 8.84
C GLY A 65 -14.09 6.68 10.34
N ASP A 66 -14.68 5.73 11.06
CA ASP A 66 -14.68 5.69 12.54
C ASP A 66 -13.31 5.93 13.19
N SER A 67 -12.27 5.27 12.68
CA SER A 67 -10.88 5.46 13.12
C SER A 67 -9.91 5.73 11.97
N MET A 68 -10.40 6.19 10.82
CA MET A 68 -9.60 6.43 9.63
C MET A 68 -9.54 7.90 9.27
N TYR A 69 -8.33 8.36 8.96
CA TYR A 69 -8.02 9.75 8.64
C TYR A 69 -7.30 9.84 7.31
N LYS A 70 -7.63 10.85 6.51
CA LYS A 70 -6.92 11.23 5.30
C LYS A 70 -5.66 12.00 5.69
N ALA A 71 -4.53 11.60 5.13
CA ALA A 71 -3.25 12.27 5.29
C ALA A 71 -2.62 12.59 3.94
N THR A 72 -1.87 13.68 3.85
CA THR A 72 -1.02 13.97 2.68
C THR A 72 0.44 13.86 3.12
N MET A 73 1.15 12.83 2.66
CA MET A 73 2.56 12.56 3.01
C MET A 73 3.36 12.39 1.73
N TYR A 74 4.48 13.10 1.59
CA TYR A 74 5.34 13.04 0.38
C TYR A 74 4.60 13.27 -0.95
N GLY A 75 3.54 14.09 -0.94
CA GLY A 75 2.69 14.36 -2.10
C GLY A 75 1.70 13.26 -2.45
N GLU A 76 1.63 12.19 -1.66
CA GLU A 76 0.65 11.11 -1.78
C GLU A 76 -0.47 11.28 -0.75
N VAL A 77 -1.69 10.90 -1.13
CA VAL A 77 -2.84 10.88 -0.22
C VAL A 77 -3.01 9.47 0.32
N LEU A 78 -2.92 9.33 1.64
CA LEU A 78 -2.96 8.05 2.36
C LEU A 78 -4.14 8.02 3.34
N ALA A 79 -4.57 6.80 3.69
CA ALA A 79 -5.51 6.56 4.76
C ALA A 79 -4.76 6.02 5.99
N ILE A 80 -4.83 6.74 7.10
CA ILE A 80 -4.21 6.37 8.37
C ILE A 80 -5.29 5.81 9.29
N LYS A 81 -5.11 4.58 9.76
CA LYS A 81 -6.01 3.94 10.72
C LYS A 81 -5.44 4.07 12.12
N ARG A 82 -6.17 4.74 13.01
CA ARG A 82 -5.91 4.71 14.44
C ARG A 82 -6.35 3.36 15.00
N THR A 83 -5.44 2.70 15.70
CA THR A 83 -5.72 1.50 16.48
C THR A 83 -5.89 1.89 17.95
N ASN A 84 -6.78 1.19 18.65
CA ASN A 84 -6.91 1.30 20.11
C ASN A 84 -5.83 0.49 20.82
#